data_AF-A0A1T5BD77-F1
#
_entry.id   AF-A0A1T5BD77-F1
#
_cell.length_a   1.000
_cell.length_b   1.000
_cell.length_c   1.000
_cell.angle_alpha   90.00
_cell.angle_beta   90.00
_cell.angle_gamma   90.00
#
_symmetry.space_group_name_H-M   'P 1'
#
loop_
_entity.id
_entity.type
_entity.pdbx_description
1 polymer ?
#
loop_
_entity_poly.entity_id
_entity_poly.type
_entity_poly.pdbx_seq_one_letter_code
_entity_poly.pdbx_strand_id
1 'polypeptide(L)'
;MSAYKIEALWDCPFCGTKGNRGRYMHCPRCGSPRGEDVRFYPPEDLSINNAVDESKHHISNGPDWLCAYCGAYNSSDALYCPNCGAEKTVSERNYADLNPTERP
;
A
#
# COMPACT_ATOMS: atom_id res chain seq x y z
N MET A 1 -26.69 -0.06 1.80
CA MET A 1 -25.76 -0.94 1.06
C MET A 1 -24.60 -1.20 1.99
N SER A 2 -24.26 -2.46 2.28
CA SER A 2 -23.09 -2.77 3.10
C SER A 2 -21.84 -2.28 2.38
N ALA A 3 -21.12 -1.33 2.97
CA ALA A 3 -19.85 -0.87 2.42
C ALA A 3 -18.81 -1.99 2.63
N TYR A 4 -18.18 -2.47 1.55
CA TYR A 4 -17.06 -3.40 1.59
C TYR A 4 -15.82 -2.71 1.05
N LYS A 5 -14.64 -3.15 1.50
CA LYS A 5 -13.37 -2.60 1.04
C LYS A 5 -12.74 -3.49 -0.02
N ILE A 6 -12.23 -2.88 -1.08
CA ILE A 6 -11.41 -3.52 -2.10
C ILE A 6 -10.00 -2.99 -1.93
N GLU A 7 -9.03 -3.90 -1.79
CA GLU A 7 -7.63 -3.50 -1.73
C GLU A 7 -7.08 -3.26 -3.14
N ALA A 8 -6.24 -2.23 -3.27
CA ALA A 8 -5.50 -2.00 -4.50
C ALA A 8 -4.45 -3.10 -4.73
N LEU A 9 -4.04 -3.23 -5.99
CA LEU A 9 -2.98 -4.11 -6.46
C LEU A 9 -1.74 -3.32 -6.85
N TRP A 10 -0.59 -3.99 -6.86
CA TRP A 10 0.66 -3.41 -7.33
C TRP A 10 1.57 -4.45 -8.01
N ASP A 11 2.43 -3.97 -8.90
CA ASP A 11 3.40 -4.78 -9.62
C ASP A 11 4.80 -4.60 -9.03
N CYS A 12 5.51 -5.71 -8.82
CA CYS A 12 6.85 -5.70 -8.26
C CYS A 12 7.87 -5.26 -9.34
N PRO A 13 8.57 -4.13 -9.16
CA PRO A 13 9.52 -3.63 -10.16
C PRO A 13 10.79 -4.49 -10.24
N PHE A 14 11.09 -5.27 -9.19
CA PHE A 14 12.31 -6.09 -9.12
C PHE A 14 12.17 -7.42 -9.87
N CYS A 15 11.07 -8.15 -9.65
CA CYS A 15 10.89 -9.50 -10.23
C CYS A 15 9.74 -9.59 -11.25
N GLY A 16 9.02 -8.50 -11.50
CA GLY A 16 7.91 -8.45 -12.46
C GLY A 16 6.63 -9.17 -12.00
N THR A 17 6.55 -9.62 -10.75
CA THR A 17 5.31 -10.24 -10.22
C THR A 17 4.21 -9.20 -10.19
N LYS A 18 3.11 -9.49 -10.89
CA LYS A 18 1.95 -8.60 -10.99
C LYS A 18 0.87 -8.91 -9.98
N GLY A 19 0.05 -7.92 -9.66
CA GLY A 19 -1.17 -8.12 -8.87
C GLY A 19 -0.91 -8.46 -7.41
N ASN A 20 0.20 -8.01 -6.84
CA ASN A 20 0.45 -8.15 -5.41
C ASN A 20 -0.61 -7.33 -4.65
N ARG A 21 -1.18 -7.90 -3.59
CA ARG A 21 -2.18 -7.23 -2.77
C ARG A 21 -1.55 -6.04 -2.01
N GLY A 22 -2.28 -4.93 -1.92
CA GLY A 22 -1.79 -3.69 -1.32
C GLY A 22 -1.46 -3.78 0.17
N ARG A 23 -1.99 -4.76 0.90
CA ARG A 23 -1.56 -5.03 2.28
C ARG A 23 -0.11 -5.54 2.40
N TYR A 24 0.50 -6.02 1.31
CA TYR A 24 1.86 -6.53 1.34
C TYR A 24 2.88 -5.43 1.08
N MET A 25 3.73 -5.19 2.09
CA MET A 25 4.84 -4.23 2.05
C MET A 25 6.07 -4.78 1.32
N HIS A 26 6.12 -6.09 1.11
CA HIS A 26 7.17 -6.79 0.38
C HIS A 26 6.51 -7.70 -0.66
N CYS A 27 7.18 -7.91 -1.79
CA CYS A 27 6.68 -8.85 -2.79
C CYS A 27 6.66 -10.27 -2.20
N PRO A 28 5.50 -10.95 -2.16
CA PRO A 28 5.41 -12.33 -1.64
C PRO A 28 6.25 -13.34 -2.42
N ARG A 29 6.67 -13.01 -3.65
CA ARG A 29 7.48 -13.88 -4.51
C ARG A 29 8.99 -13.72 -4.30
N CYS A 30 9.50 -12.50 -4.23
CA CYS A 30 10.95 -12.25 -4.20
C CYS A 30 11.45 -11.52 -2.93
N GLY A 31 10.54 -11.12 -2.04
CA GLY A 31 10.89 -10.42 -0.80
C GLY A 31 11.31 -8.95 -0.97
N SER A 32 11.47 -8.45 -2.19
CA SER A 32 11.83 -7.04 -2.41
C SER A 32 10.78 -6.10 -1.80
N PRO A 33 11.20 -5.00 -1.15
CA PRO A 33 10.27 -4.05 -0.57
C PRO A 33 9.46 -3.35 -1.65
N ARG A 34 8.26 -2.93 -1.27
CA ARG A 34 7.43 -2.04 -2.06
C ARG A 34 8.04 -0.63 -1.98
N GLY A 35 8.81 -0.26 -2.99
CA GLY A 35 9.52 1.02 -3.07
C GLY A 35 8.67 2.18 -3.58
N GLU A 36 9.25 3.38 -3.60
CA GLU A 36 8.62 4.65 -3.98
C GLU A 36 7.96 4.62 -5.38
N ASP A 37 8.59 3.91 -6.32
CA ASP A 37 8.18 3.84 -7.74
C ASP A 37 6.95 2.98 -8.02
N VAL A 38 6.44 2.26 -7.02
CA VAL A 38 5.31 1.37 -7.19
C VAL A 38 4.02 2.17 -7.44
N ARG A 39 3.29 1.81 -8.50
CA ARG A 39 1.96 2.36 -8.79
C ARG A 39 0.87 1.38 -8.38
N PHE A 40 -0.10 1.86 -7.61
CA PHE A 40 -1.28 1.08 -7.25
C PHE A 40 -2.36 1.22 -8.31
N TYR A 41 -3.11 0.13 -8.52
CA TYR A 41 -4.25 0.10 -9.42
C TYR A 41 -5.37 -0.75 -8.81
N PRO A 42 -6.65 -0.48 -9.14
CA PRO A 42 -7.75 -1.29 -8.69
C PRO A 42 -7.71 -2.69 -9.35
N PRO A 43 -8.18 -3.74 -8.67
CA PRO A 43 -8.42 -5.03 -9.33
C PRO A 43 -9.55 -4.91 -10.36
N GLU A 44 -9.61 -5.85 -11.30
CA GLU A 44 -10.66 -5.89 -12.33
C GLU A 44 -12.06 -6.13 -11.73
N ASP A 45 -12.17 -7.03 -10.74
CA ASP A 45 -13.41 -7.28 -10.02
C ASP A 45 -13.54 -6.34 -8.81
N LEU A 46 -14.48 -5.40 -8.90
CA LEU A 46 -14.85 -4.45 -7.84
C LEU A 46 -16.09 -4.89 -7.05
N SER A 47 -16.58 -6.11 -7.26
CA SER A 47 -17.72 -6.67 -6.53
C SER A 47 -17.34 -7.18 -5.14
N ILE A 48 -18.35 -7.52 -4.34
CA ILE A 48 -18.17 -8.14 -3.02
C ILE A 48 -17.34 -9.43 -3.06
N ASN A 49 -17.26 -10.12 -4.21
CA ASN A 49 -16.49 -11.35 -4.35
C ASN A 49 -14.98 -11.13 -4.21
N ASN A 50 -14.50 -9.91 -4.44
CA ASN A 50 -13.11 -9.52 -4.24
C ASN A 50 -12.90 -8.61 -3.03
N ALA A 51 -13.91 -8.50 -2.16
CA ALA A 51 -13.81 -7.75 -0.92
C ALA A 51 -12.76 -8.34 0.02
N VAL A 52 -12.08 -7.46 0.75
CA VAL A 52 -11.19 -7.86 1.83
C VAL A 52 -12.02 -8.43 2.98
N ASP A 53 -11.66 -9.64 3.41
CA ASP A 53 -12.16 -10.22 4.66
C ASP A 53 -11.49 -9.51 5.84
N GLU A 54 -12.13 -8.45 6.35
CA GLU A 54 -11.61 -7.63 7.45
C GLU A 54 -11.43 -8.41 8.76
N SER A 55 -12.04 -9.59 8.90
CA SER A 55 -11.79 -10.46 10.07
C SER A 55 -10.41 -11.12 10.02
N LYS A 56 -9.76 -11.16 8.85
CA LYS A 56 -8.45 -11.78 8.62
C LYS A 56 -7.37 -10.80 8.21
N HIS A 57 -7.74 -9.74 7.49
CA HIS A 57 -6.80 -8.81 6.88
C HIS A 57 -7.22 -7.38 7.11
N HIS A 58 -6.30 -6.56 7.61
CA HIS A 58 -6.51 -5.14 7.78
C HIS A 58 -5.98 -4.36 6.57
N ILE A 59 -6.77 -3.40 6.08
CA ILE A 59 -6.32 -2.38 5.13
C ILE A 59 -6.76 -1.00 5.62
N SER A 60 -5.84 -0.03 5.49
CA SER A 60 -6.09 1.35 5.91
C SER A 60 -6.89 2.12 4.86
N ASN A 61 -7.57 3.18 5.29
CA ASN A 61 -8.38 4.02 4.39
C ASN A 61 -7.59 5.19 3.77
N GLY A 62 -6.44 5.54 4.35
CA GLY A 62 -5.60 6.64 3.88
C GLY A 62 -4.42 6.18 3.02
N PRO A 63 -3.77 7.10 2.29
CA PRO A 63 -2.55 6.80 1.55
C PRO A 63 -1.42 6.44 2.51
N ASP A 64 -0.63 5.45 2.11
CA ASP A 64 0.55 5.03 2.87
C ASP A 64 1.57 6.15 2.97
N TRP A 65 2.13 6.37 4.16
CA TRP A 65 3.15 7.39 4.38
C TRP A 65 4.53 6.85 4.02
N LEU A 66 5.39 7.72 3.47
CA LEU A 66 6.77 7.39 3.13
C LEU A 66 7.67 7.69 4.32
N CYS A 67 8.40 6.71 4.82
CA CYS A 67 9.35 6.91 5.90
C CYS A 67 10.48 7.85 5.46
N ALA A 68 10.63 9.00 6.12
CA ALA A 68 11.67 9.98 5.80
C ALA A 68 13.09 9.48 6.12
N TYR A 69 13.23 8.46 6.98
CA TYR A 69 14.52 7.89 7.35
C TYR A 69 14.99 6.78 6.41
N CYS A 70 14.10 5.87 6.00
CA CYS A 70 14.49 4.67 5.24
C CYS A 70 13.79 4.50 3.89
N GLY A 71 12.89 5.41 3.51
CA GLY A 71 12.19 5.35 2.22
C GLY A 71 11.17 4.21 2.09
N ALA A 72 10.88 3.48 3.16
CA ALA A 72 9.82 2.46 3.14
C ALA A 72 8.44 3.12 3.20
N TYR A 73 7.51 2.70 2.35
CA TYR A 73 6.09 2.99 2.57
C TYR A 73 5.59 2.29 3.84
N ASN A 74 4.57 2.84 4.47
CA ASN A 74 3.93 2.30 5.67
C ASN A 74 2.43 2.59 5.66
N SER A 75 1.63 1.69 6.22
CA SER A 75 0.18 1.87 6.40
C SER A 75 -0.14 3.25 6.97
N SER A 76 -1.20 3.90 6.47
CA SER A 76 -1.64 5.19 7.02
C SER A 76 -1.99 5.13 8.51
N ASP A 77 -2.33 3.95 9.03
CA ASP A 77 -2.62 3.69 10.44
C ASP A 77 -1.38 3.44 11.31
N ALA A 78 -0.21 3.21 10.69
CA ALA A 78 1.03 2.93 11.44
C ALA A 78 1.63 4.22 12.00
N LEU A 79 1.85 4.27 13.32
CA LEU A 79 2.51 5.40 14.00
C LEU A 79 4.04 5.36 13.90
N TYR A 80 4.61 4.18 13.68
CA TYR A 80 6.06 3.96 13.55
C TYR A 80 6.36 3.08 12.34
N CYS A 81 7.50 3.30 11.72
CA CYS A 81 7.99 2.46 10.63
C CYS A 81 8.41 1.09 11.20
N PRO A 82 7.81 -0.03 10.80
CA PRO A 82 8.18 -1.35 11.29
C PRO A 82 9.57 -1.80 10.82
N ASN A 83 10.14 -1.15 9.81
CA ASN A 83 11.48 -1.46 9.31
C ASN A 83 12.61 -0.78 10.10
N CYS A 84 12.40 0.45 10.58
CA CYS A 84 13.48 1.24 11.20
C CYS A 84 13.11 1.91 12.54
N GLY A 85 11.85 1.86 12.97
CA GLY A 85 11.37 2.46 14.21
C GLY A 85 11.10 3.96 14.16
N ALA A 86 11.35 4.64 13.03
CA ALA A 86 11.08 6.06 12.89
C ALA A 86 9.59 6.38 13.07
N GLU A 87 9.28 7.46 13.78
CA GLU A 87 7.92 7.92 14.01
C GLU A 87 7.33 8.55 12.74
N LYS A 88 6.04 8.34 12.46
CA LYS A 88 5.34 8.92 11.30
C LYS A 88 5.42 10.45 11.26
N THR A 89 5.48 11.12 12.40
CA THR A 89 5.46 12.59 12.50
C THR A 89 6.67 13.27 11.85
N VAL A 90 7.77 12.54 11.64
CA VAL A 90 8.95 13.05 10.93
C VAL A 90 8.85 12.90 9.41
N SER A 91 7.78 12.27 8.92
CA SER A 91 7.53 12.02 7.51
C SER A 91 6.54 13.02 6.93
N GLU A 92 7.00 13.78 5.95
CA GLU A 92 6.21 14.85 5.32
C GLU A 92 5.45 14.40 4.06
N ARG A 93 5.77 13.22 3.52
CA ARG A 93 5.24 12.75 2.23
C ARG A 93 4.49 11.43 2.39
N ASN A 94 3.42 11.28 1.63
CA ASN A 94 2.68 10.05 1.47
C ASN A 94 2.53 9.66 0.00
N TYR A 95 1.94 8.49 -0.24
CA TYR A 95 1.74 7.94 -1.57
C TYR A 95 1.05 8.90 -2.53
N ALA A 96 -0.01 9.59 -2.07
CA ALA A 96 -0.79 10.51 -2.90
C ALA A 96 0.00 11.77 -3.29
N ASP A 97 0.93 12.23 -2.44
CA ASP A 97 1.79 13.37 -2.74
C ASP A 97 2.80 13.04 -3.84
N LEU A 98 3.33 11.81 -3.83
CA LEU A 98 4.35 11.32 -4.77
C LEU A 98 3.73 10.80 -6.08
N ASN A 99 2.49 10.34 -6.00
CA ASN A 99 1.75 9.77 -7.10
C ASN A 99 0.43 10.52 -7.24
N PRO A 100 0.47 11.83 -7.58
CA PRO A 100 -0.75 12.57 -7.83
C PRO A 100 -1.44 11.86 -8.99
N THR A 101 -2.56 11.20 -8.70
CA THR A 101 -3.45 10.75 -9.75
C THR A 101 -3.79 11.99 -10.55
N GLU A 102 -3.66 11.95 -11.88
CA GLU A 102 -4.39 12.90 -12.71
C GLU A 102 -5.84 12.78 -12.27
N ARG A 103 -6.31 13.79 -11.54
CA ARG A 103 -7.67 13.89 -11.08
C ARG A 103 -8.52 13.91 -12.37
N PRO A 104 -9.53 13.05 -12.53
CA PRO A 104 -10.45 13.20 -13.65
C PRO A 104 -11.06 14.62 -13.65
#